data_AF-A0A4R4U4W9-F1
#
_entry.id   AF-A0A4R4U4W9-F1
#
_cell.length_a   1.000
_cell.length_b   1.000
_cell.length_c   1.000
_cell.angle_alpha   90.00
_cell.angle_beta   90.00
_cell.angle_gamma   90.00
#
_symmetry.space_group_name_H-M   'P 1'
#
loop_
_entity.id
_entity.type
_entity.pdbx_description
1 polymer ?
#
loop_
_entity_poly.entity_id
_entity_poly.type
_entity_poly.pdbx_seq_one_letter_code
_entity_poly.pdbx_strand_id
1 'polypeptide(L)'
;MLRVGELASRTGVSPRLLRYYDNQGLLATERSTTGQRLFEASAVEQVRSIRLLLEAGLPTRVIAELLECIHEPGRLEPCAVPTLIEHLQSYDERIASLLNTRTALQGLINSSTPEQ
;
A
#
# COMPACT_ATOMS: atom_id res chain seq x y z
N MET A 1 -15.50 7.08 18.39
CA MET A 1 -14.31 7.81 17.92
C MET A 1 -13.08 7.37 18.70
N LEU A 2 -11.94 7.21 18.03
CA LEU A 2 -10.64 6.76 18.53
C LEU A 2 -9.62 7.88 18.37
N ARG A 3 -8.73 8.05 19.34
CA ARG A 3 -7.55 8.92 19.17
C ARG A 3 -6.49 8.19 18.36
N VAL A 4 -5.57 8.95 17.74
CA VAL A 4 -4.46 8.37 16.96
C VAL A 4 -3.63 7.33 17.75
N GLY A 5 -3.43 7.53 19.05
CA GLY A 5 -2.69 6.57 19.89
C GLY A 5 -3.46 5.27 20.14
N GLU A 6 -4.78 5.35 20.24
CA GLU A 6 -5.64 4.18 20.39
C GLU A 6 -5.75 3.41 19.08
N LEU A 7 -5.91 4.11 17.96
CA LEU A 7 -5.85 3.50 16.62
C LEU A 7 -4.50 2.82 16.38
N ALA A 8 -3.39 3.45 16.80
CA ALA A 8 -2.07 2.85 16.71
C ALA A 8 -1.96 1.56 17.53
N SER A 9 -2.44 1.56 18.77
CA SER A 9 -2.44 0.37 19.62
C SER A 9 -3.27 -0.78 19.03
N ARG A 10 -4.40 -0.48 18.38
CA ARG A 10 -5.30 -1.50 17.81
C ARG A 10 -4.82 -2.06 16.47
N THR A 11 -4.04 -1.29 15.71
CA THR A 11 -3.60 -1.64 14.35
C THR A 11 -2.14 -2.08 14.29
N GLY A 12 -1.34 -1.79 15.34
CA GLY A 12 0.12 -1.96 15.32
C GLY A 12 0.84 -0.94 14.43
N VAL A 13 0.13 0.00 13.82
CA VAL A 13 0.69 1.02 12.94
C VAL A 13 1.12 2.23 13.75
N SER A 14 2.33 2.75 13.51
CA SER A 14 2.83 3.92 14.24
C SER A 14 1.91 5.14 14.05
N PRO A 15 1.77 6.03 15.06
CA PRO A 15 1.02 7.27 14.93
C PRO A 15 1.48 8.16 13.78
N ARG A 16 2.78 8.12 13.44
CA ARG A 16 3.35 8.84 12.29
C ARG A 16 2.76 8.33 10.98
N LEU A 17 2.68 7.01 10.83
CA LEU A 17 2.17 6.38 9.61
C LEU A 17 0.65 6.54 9.49
N LEU A 18 -0.10 6.49 10.61
CA LEU A 18 -1.54 6.82 10.62
C LEU A 18 -1.81 8.27 10.19
N ARG A 19 -1.01 9.23 10.65
CA ARG A 19 -1.10 10.63 10.18
C ARG A 19 -0.75 10.76 8.70
N TYR A 20 0.19 9.96 8.22
CA TYR A 20 0.50 9.91 6.80
C TYR A 20 -0.70 9.39 6.01
N TYR A 21 -1.35 8.31 6.42
CA TYR A 21 -2.57 7.80 5.77
C TYR A 21 -3.70 8.84 5.74
N ASP A 22 -3.97 9.49 6.87
CA ASP A 22 -4.90 10.62 6.96
C ASP A 22 -4.55 11.75 5.97
N ASN A 23 -3.29 12.20 5.95
CA ASN A 23 -2.84 13.22 5.00
C ASN A 23 -2.91 12.80 3.53
N GLN A 24 -2.92 11.49 3.24
CA GLN A 24 -3.11 10.94 1.89
C GLN A 24 -4.59 10.73 1.54
N GLY A 25 -5.52 11.10 2.43
CA GLY A 25 -6.96 10.89 2.25
C GLY A 25 -7.40 9.43 2.44
N LEU A 26 -6.52 8.58 2.97
CA LEU A 26 -6.79 7.15 3.15
C LEU A 26 -7.60 6.84 4.42
N LEU A 27 -7.75 7.79 5.33
CA LEU A 27 -8.54 7.66 6.55
C LEU A 27 -9.42 8.89 6.69
N ALA A 28 -10.68 8.70 7.07
CA ALA A 28 -11.55 9.79 7.46
C ALA A 28 -11.19 10.26 8.87
N THR A 29 -10.94 11.56 9.05
CA THR A 29 -10.70 12.17 10.36
C THR A 29 -11.67 13.29 10.67
N GLU A 30 -12.10 13.32 11.93
CA GLU A 30 -12.78 14.45 12.54
C GLU A 30 -11.85 15.17 13.51
N ARG A 31 -12.15 16.44 13.80
CA ARG A 31 -11.45 17.20 14.83
C ARG A 31 -12.32 17.32 16.07
N SER A 32 -11.75 16.95 17.22
CA SER A 32 -12.39 17.20 18.52
C SER A 32 -12.50 18.71 18.81
N THR A 33 -13.29 19.06 19.81
CA THR A 33 -13.38 20.44 20.35
C THR A 33 -12.04 21.00 20.82
N THR A 34 -11.08 20.14 21.17
CA THR A 34 -9.71 20.49 21.57
C THR A 34 -8.71 20.39 20.41
N GLY A 35 -9.18 20.23 19.16
CA GLY A 35 -8.36 20.16 17.95
C GLY A 35 -7.63 18.84 17.70
N GLN A 36 -7.94 17.77 18.47
CA GLN A 36 -7.32 16.46 18.30
C GLN A 36 -7.95 15.70 17.13
N ARG A 37 -7.15 14.91 16.40
CA ARG A 37 -7.67 14.00 15.36
C ARG A 37 -8.40 12.83 16.00
N LEU A 38 -9.62 12.61 15.55
CA LEU A 38 -10.49 11.52 15.92
C LEU A 38 -10.79 10.68 14.68
N PHE A 39 -10.77 9.36 14.86
CA PHE A 39 -11.04 8.38 13.82
C PHE A 39 -12.25 7.56 14.22
N GLU A 40 -13.05 7.12 13.26
CA GLU A 40 -14.11 6.16 13.55
C GLU A 40 -13.55 4.80 13.99
N ALA A 41 -14.38 3.97 14.62
CA ALA A 41 -13.96 2.62 14.98
C ALA A 41 -13.67 1.75 13.73
N SER A 42 -14.38 2.01 12.62
CA SER A 42 -14.17 1.44 11.29
C SER A 42 -12.77 1.70 10.74
N ALA A 43 -12.07 2.75 11.21
CA ALA A 43 -10.71 3.06 10.77
C ALA A 43 -9.71 1.93 11.09
N VAL A 44 -9.97 1.09 12.10
CA VAL A 44 -9.12 -0.07 12.40
C VAL A 44 -9.09 -1.04 11.20
N GLU A 45 -10.27 -1.34 10.67
CA GLU A 45 -10.48 -2.23 9.54
C GLU A 45 -9.95 -1.59 8.24
N GLN A 46 -10.18 -0.28 8.05
CA GLN A 46 -9.62 0.47 6.93
C GLN A 46 -8.08 0.44 6.91
N VAL A 47 -7.44 0.63 8.07
CA VAL A 47 -5.97 0.53 8.20
C VAL A 47 -5.47 -0.87 7.82
N ARG A 48 -6.18 -1.94 8.19
CA ARG A 48 -5.81 -3.31 7.80
C ARG A 48 -5.90 -3.52 6.29
N SER A 49 -6.95 -3.02 5.64
CA SER A 49 -7.07 -3.06 4.17
C SER A 49 -5.94 -2.30 3.49
N ILE A 50 -5.62 -1.09 3.96
CA ILE A 50 -4.49 -0.30 3.44
C ILE A 50 -3.18 -1.08 3.55
N ARG A 51 -2.94 -1.72 4.70
CA ARG A 51 -1.73 -2.53 4.94
C ARG A 51 -1.63 -3.72 3.97
N LEU A 52 -2.73 -4.45 3.78
CA LEU A 52 -2.78 -5.57 2.84
C LEU A 52 -2.45 -5.13 1.41
N LEU A 53 -3.02 -4.01 0.95
CA LEU A 53 -2.78 -3.49 -0.40
C LEU A 53 -1.36 -2.95 -0.58
N LEU A 54 -0.79 -2.32 0.45
CA LEU A 54 0.62 -1.91 0.46
C LEU A 54 1.56 -3.12 0.37
N GLU A 55 1.24 -4.20 1.08
CA GLU A 55 2.00 -5.46 1.04
C GLU A 55 1.88 -6.17 -0.31
N ALA A 56 0.76 -5.99 -1.02
CA ALA A 56 0.59 -6.41 -2.41
C ALA A 56 1.35 -5.52 -3.43
N GLY A 57 2.05 -4.49 -2.96
CA GLY A 57 2.87 -3.59 -3.77
C GLY A 57 2.18 -2.30 -4.22
N LEU A 58 0.88 -2.16 -4.01
CA LEU A 58 0.15 -0.99 -4.50
C LEU A 58 0.59 0.29 -3.76
N PRO A 59 0.91 1.39 -4.47
CA PRO A 59 1.26 2.64 -3.83
C PRO A 59 0.03 3.29 -3.19
N THR A 60 0.23 4.13 -2.16
CA THR A 60 -0.85 4.81 -1.44
C THR A 60 -1.79 5.62 -2.34
N ARG A 61 -1.27 6.22 -3.41
CA ARG A 61 -2.09 6.93 -4.40
C ARG A 61 -3.16 6.01 -5.02
N VAL A 62 -2.78 4.81 -5.40
CA VAL A 62 -3.69 3.83 -6.04
C VAL A 62 -4.66 3.27 -5.01
N ILE A 63 -4.19 3.04 -3.79
CA ILE A 63 -5.06 2.62 -2.69
C ILE A 63 -6.15 3.68 -2.43
N ALA A 64 -5.83 4.98 -2.56
CA ALA A 64 -6.81 6.06 -2.41
C ALA A 64 -7.90 6.00 -3.49
N GLU A 65 -7.53 5.68 -4.73
CA GLU A 65 -8.47 5.50 -5.85
C GLU A 65 -9.39 4.28 -5.65
N LEU A 66 -8.93 3.29 -4.88
CA LEU A 66 -9.65 2.05 -4.60
C LEU A 66 -10.52 2.10 -3.33
N LEU A 67 -10.53 3.19 -2.57
CA LEU A 67 -11.24 3.26 -1.28
C LEU A 67 -12.73 2.93 -1.41
N GLU A 68 -13.39 3.43 -2.45
CA GLU A 68 -14.82 3.17 -2.71
C GLU A 68 -15.09 1.71 -3.10
N CYS A 69 -14.06 0.98 -3.52
CA CYS A 69 -14.13 -0.44 -3.82
C CYS A 69 -13.77 -1.33 -2.63
N ILE A 70 -13.41 -0.77 -1.47
CA ILE A 70 -13.07 -1.50 -0.24
C ILE A 70 -14.24 -1.37 0.74
N HIS A 71 -15.11 -2.37 0.77
CA HIS A 71 -16.27 -2.38 1.68
C HIS A 71 -15.97 -3.09 2.99
N GLU A 72 -15.17 -4.16 2.95
CA GLU A 72 -14.77 -4.94 4.12
C GLU A 72 -13.26 -5.21 4.10
N PRO A 73 -12.62 -5.41 5.27
CA PRO A 73 -11.25 -5.87 5.38
C PRO A 73 -10.92 -7.02 4.43
N GLY A 74 -10.01 -6.78 3.49
CA GLY A 74 -9.55 -7.81 2.57
C GLY A 74 -10.55 -8.26 1.50
N ARG A 75 -11.74 -7.64 1.43
CA ARG A 75 -12.70 -7.88 0.34
C ARG A 75 -12.74 -6.67 -0.58
N LEU A 76 -12.20 -6.87 -1.78
CA LEU A 76 -12.26 -5.89 -2.86
C LEU A 76 -13.50 -6.16 -3.70
N GLU A 77 -14.27 -5.11 -3.96
CA GLU A 77 -15.40 -5.17 -4.89
C GLU A 77 -14.90 -5.22 -6.34
N PRO A 78 -15.72 -5.72 -7.29
CA PRO A 78 -15.33 -5.85 -8.69
C PRO A 78 -14.81 -4.57 -9.34
N CYS A 79 -15.20 -3.39 -8.84
CA CYS A 79 -14.71 -2.12 -9.35
C CYS A 79 -13.19 -1.90 -9.14
N ALA A 80 -12.55 -2.64 -8.23
CA ALA A 80 -11.09 -2.58 -8.05
C ALA A 80 -10.31 -3.37 -9.12
N VAL A 81 -10.96 -4.35 -9.78
CA VAL A 81 -10.30 -5.32 -10.66
C VAL A 81 -9.55 -4.65 -11.83
N PRO A 82 -10.10 -3.65 -12.55
CA PRO A 82 -9.38 -3.00 -13.64
C PRO A 82 -8.04 -2.40 -13.19
N THR A 83 -8.04 -1.66 -12.08
CA THR A 83 -6.83 -1.06 -11.51
C THR A 83 -5.82 -2.12 -11.08
N LEU A 84 -6.27 -3.23 -10.49
CA LEU A 84 -5.38 -4.34 -10.11
C LEU A 84 -4.72 -4.99 -11.33
N ILE A 85 -5.47 -5.16 -12.44
CA ILE A 85 -4.93 -5.71 -13.69
C ILE A 85 -3.87 -4.78 -14.27
N GLU A 86 -4.13 -3.47 -14.33
CA GLU A 86 -3.16 -2.48 -14.80
C GLU A 86 -1.85 -2.53 -14.00
N HIS A 87 -1.96 -2.61 -12.67
CA HIS A 87 -0.79 -2.71 -11.81
C HIS A 87 -0.05 -4.03 -11.97
N LEU A 88 -0.77 -5.15 -12.09
CA LEU A 88 -0.16 -6.46 -12.35
C LEU A 88 0.64 -6.43 -13.65
N GLN A 89 0.08 -5.89 -14.72
CA GLN A 89 0.77 -5.75 -16.01
C GLN A 89 2.04 -4.89 -15.89
N SER A 90 1.98 -3.77 -15.16
CA SER A 90 3.16 -2.94 -14.92
C SER A 90 4.27 -3.68 -14.14
N TYR A 91 3.89 -4.53 -13.17
CA TYR A 91 4.85 -5.38 -12.48
C TYR A 91 5.45 -6.44 -13.39
N ASP A 92 4.65 -7.10 -14.23
CA ASP A 92 5.14 -8.09 -15.18
C ASP A 92 6.16 -7.49 -16.16
N GLU A 93 5.89 -6.28 -16.69
CA GLU A 93 6.84 -5.55 -17.54
C GLU A 93 8.14 -5.23 -16.80
N ARG A 94 8.04 -4.77 -15.55
CA ARG A 94 9.21 -4.45 -14.72
C ARG A 94 10.01 -5.70 -14.37
N ILE A 95 9.36 -6.82 -14.09
CA ILE A 95 10.00 -8.12 -13.86
C ILE A 95 10.76 -8.54 -15.12
N ALA A 96 10.13 -8.48 -16.29
CA ALA A 96 10.77 -8.82 -17.56
C ALA A 96 12.02 -7.96 -17.81
N SER A 97 11.92 -6.66 -17.56
CA SER A 97 13.06 -5.72 -17.67
C SER A 97 14.20 -6.09 -16.71
N LEU A 98 13.89 -6.37 -15.43
CA LEU A 98 14.89 -6.75 -14.43
C LEU A 98 15.57 -8.08 -14.77
N LEU A 99 14.83 -9.05 -15.31
CA LEU A 99 15.40 -10.32 -15.77
C LEU A 99 16.34 -10.13 -16.96
N ASN A 100 16.01 -9.24 -17.90
CA ASN A 100 16.89 -8.88 -19.01
C ASN A 100 18.17 -8.22 -18.50
N THR A 101 18.07 -7.24 -17.60
CA THR A 101 19.24 -6.59 -16.98
C THR A 101 20.11 -7.59 -16.24
N ARG A 102 19.52 -8.48 -15.43
CA ARG A 102 20.26 -9.55 -14.73
C ARG A 102 21.02 -10.43 -15.71
N THR A 103 20.37 -10.84 -16.81
CA THR A 103 20.97 -11.71 -17.82
C THR A 103 22.15 -11.02 -18.51
N ALA A 104 22.02 -9.74 -18.86
CA ALA A 104 23.12 -8.96 -19.43
C ALA A 104 24.32 -8.85 -18.48
N LEU A 105 24.08 -8.54 -17.20
CA LEU A 105 25.13 -8.47 -16.19
C LEU A 105 25.83 -9.82 -15.99
N GLN A 106 25.06 -10.92 -15.97
CA GLN A 106 25.63 -12.27 -15.89
C GLN A 106 26.53 -12.59 -17.08
N GLY A 107 26.14 -12.18 -18.29
CA GLY A 107 26.96 -12.33 -19.49
C GLY A 107 28.30 -11.59 -19.38
N LEU A 108 28.29 -10.35 -18.88
CA LEU A 108 29.51 -9.58 -18.64
C LEU A 108 30.43 -10.27 -17.62
N ILE A 109 29.88 -10.75 -16.50
CA ILE A 109 30.63 -11.48 -15.48
C ILE A 109 31.29 -12.73 -16.06
N ASN A 110 30.55 -13.54 -16.80
CA ASN A 110 31.06 -14.76 -17.43
C ASN A 110 32.21 -14.45 -18.39
N SER A 111 32.09 -13.37 -19.19
CA SER A 111 33.14 -12.95 -20.12
C SER A 111 34.38 -12.34 -19.45
N SER A 112 34.25 -11.87 -18.21
CA SER A 112 35.35 -11.26 -17.44
C SER A 112 36.13 -12.25 -16.58
N THR A 113 35.68 -13.50 -16.49
CA THR A 113 36.40 -14.53 -15.75
C THR A 113 37.33 -15.24 -16.74
N PRO A 114 38.67 -15.17 -16.60
CA PRO A 114 39.54 -15.93 -17.48
C PRO A 114 39.27 -17.41 -17.28
N GLU A 115 38.92 -18.10 -18.37
CA GLU A 115 38.95 -19.56 -18.43
C GLU A 115 40.35 -20.02 -17.98
N GLN A 116 40.40 -20.91 -16.99
CA GLN A 116 41.63 -21.63 -16.62
C GLN A 116 41.95 -22.69 -17.68
#